data_AF-A0A6I2G0F3-F1
#
_entry.id   AF-A0A6I2G0F3-F1
#
_cell.length_a   1.000
_cell.length_b   1.000
_cell.length_c   1.000
_cell.angle_alpha   90.00
_cell.angle_beta   90.00
_cell.angle_gamma   90.00
#
_symmetry.space_group_name_H-M   'P 1'
#
loop_
_entity.id
_entity.type
_entity.pdbx_description
1 polymer ?
#
loop_
_entity_poly.entity_id
_entity_poly.type
_entity_poly.pdbx_seq_one_letter_code
_entity_poly.pdbx_strand_id
1 'polypeptide(L)'
;MDTDREAIVIWCREYLANLLEVPAATIDPAADFDRLGIDSALSVALLIEVEDRYGVDLPPEDLYENPTLDAVAALVHEQTAPNVA
;
A
#
# COMPACT_ATOMS: atom_id res chain seq x y z
N MET A 1 2.15 16.51 -0.27
CA MET A 1 2.24 15.04 -0.30
C MET A 1 1.63 14.63 1.02
N ASP A 2 0.39 14.17 0.99
CA ASP A 2 -0.34 13.77 2.18
C ASP A 2 0.27 12.44 2.67
N THR A 3 0.98 12.51 3.78
CA THR A 3 1.62 11.37 4.45
C THR A 3 0.73 10.80 5.55
N ASP A 4 -0.51 11.30 5.66
CA ASP A 4 -1.53 10.73 6.51
C ASP A 4 -1.86 9.30 6.05
N ARG A 5 -1.90 8.35 6.98
CA ARG A 5 -2.23 6.94 6.69
C ARG A 5 -3.51 6.77 5.89
N GLU A 6 -4.55 7.55 6.20
CA GLU A 6 -5.82 7.47 5.46
C GLU A 6 -5.65 7.90 3.99
N ALA A 7 -4.86 8.94 3.73
CA ALA A 7 -4.56 9.39 2.37
C ALA A 7 -3.72 8.35 1.60
N ILE A 8 -2.76 7.71 2.27
CA ILE A 8 -1.95 6.63 1.69
C ILE A 8 -2.83 5.43 1.34
N VAL A 9 -3.73 5.00 2.24
CA VAL A 9 -4.68 3.91 1.97
C VAL A 9 -5.55 4.22 0.77
N ILE A 10 -6.13 5.43 0.69
CA ILE A 10 -6.97 5.84 -0.44
C ILE A 10 -6.17 5.76 -1.74
N TRP A 11 -4.95 6.29 -1.75
CA TRP A 11 -4.11 6.25 -2.95
C TRP A 11 -3.75 4.82 -3.37
N CYS A 12 -3.28 3.97 -2.44
CA CYS A 12 -2.94 2.57 -2.74
C CYS A 12 -4.15 1.81 -3.28
N ARG A 13 -5.33 2.08 -2.69
CA ARG A 13 -6.61 1.50 -3.11
C ARG A 13 -6.97 1.92 -4.53
N GLU A 14 -6.87 3.20 -4.87
CA GLU A 14 -7.13 3.68 -6.23
C GLU A 14 -6.12 3.12 -7.24
N TYR A 15 -4.84 3.03 -6.86
CA TYR A 15 -3.81 2.44 -7.71
C TYR A 15 -4.13 0.98 -8.06
N LEU A 16 -4.44 0.15 -7.06
CA LEU A 16 -4.82 -1.25 -7.28
C LEU A 16 -6.14 -1.40 -8.04
N ALA A 17 -7.12 -0.55 -7.75
CA ALA A 17 -8.39 -0.55 -8.46
C ALA A 17 -8.21 -0.30 -9.97
N ASN A 18 -7.32 0.62 -10.33
CA ASN A 18 -6.96 0.88 -11.73
C ASN A 18 -6.23 -0.31 -12.37
N LEU A 19 -5.31 -0.97 -11.65
CA LEU A 19 -4.61 -2.15 -12.16
C LEU A 19 -5.52 -3.36 -12.36
N LEU A 20 -6.47 -3.56 -11.45
CA LEU A 20 -7.43 -4.67 -11.49
C LEU A 20 -8.66 -4.37 -12.37
N GLU A 21 -8.77 -3.14 -12.88
CA GLU A 21 -9.95 -2.65 -13.61
C GLU A 21 -11.27 -2.82 -12.83
N VAL A 22 -11.21 -2.61 -11.51
CA VAL A 22 -12.37 -2.68 -10.61
C VAL A 22 -12.62 -1.35 -9.92
N PRO A 23 -13.83 -1.09 -9.39
CA PRO A 23 -14.07 0.12 -8.62
C PRO A 23 -13.26 0.12 -7.32
N ALA A 24 -12.61 1.24 -6.97
CA ALA A 24 -11.89 1.34 -5.70
C ALA A 24 -12.76 0.93 -4.50
N ALA A 25 -14.05 1.29 -4.53
CA ALA A 25 -15.05 0.90 -3.53
C ALA A 25 -15.11 -0.62 -3.20
N THR A 26 -14.70 -1.51 -4.12
CA THR A 26 -14.71 -2.96 -3.90
C THR A 26 -13.44 -3.49 -3.26
N ILE A 27 -12.36 -2.70 -3.28
CA ILE A 27 -11.10 -3.05 -2.61
C ILE A 27 -11.25 -2.71 -1.13
N ASP A 28 -11.20 -3.74 -0.29
CA ASP A 28 -11.22 -3.59 1.17
C ASP A 28 -9.77 -3.44 1.67
N PRO A 29 -9.41 -2.30 2.29
CA PRO A 29 -8.04 -2.07 2.72
C PRO A 29 -7.58 -2.97 3.88
N ALA A 30 -8.52 -3.58 4.61
CA ALA A 30 -8.23 -4.52 5.69
C ALA A 30 -8.21 -5.99 5.23
N ALA A 31 -8.57 -6.26 3.97
CA ALA A 31 -8.51 -7.60 3.42
C ALA A 31 -7.10 -7.94 2.91
N ASP A 32 -6.73 -9.21 3.07
CA ASP A 32 -5.50 -9.75 2.51
C ASP A 32 -5.49 -9.65 0.98
N PHE A 33 -4.32 -9.40 0.42
CA PHE A 33 -4.08 -9.32 -1.02
C PHE A 33 -4.56 -10.57 -1.77
N ASP A 34 -4.32 -11.76 -1.23
CA ASP A 34 -4.80 -13.02 -1.81
C ASP A 34 -6.34 -13.04 -1.94
N ARG A 35 -7.04 -12.55 -0.92
CA ARG A 35 -8.52 -12.48 -0.91
C ARG A 35 -9.06 -11.45 -1.91
N LEU A 36 -8.28 -10.42 -2.19
CA LEU A 36 -8.59 -9.39 -3.19
C LEU A 36 -8.21 -9.82 -4.63
N GLY A 37 -7.56 -10.97 -4.80
CA GLY A 37 -7.03 -11.40 -6.09
C GLY A 37 -5.78 -10.63 -6.53
N ILE A 38 -5.04 -10.08 -5.57
CA ILE A 38 -3.77 -9.39 -5.81
C ILE A 38 -2.65 -10.43 -5.74
N ASP A 39 -2.11 -10.76 -6.91
CA ASP A 39 -0.94 -11.64 -7.02
C ASP A 39 0.35 -10.94 -6.58
N SER A 40 1.39 -11.74 -6.33
CA SER A 40 2.72 -11.25 -5.94
C SER A 40 3.28 -10.16 -6.87
N ALA A 41 3.00 -10.23 -8.18
CA ALA A 41 3.43 -9.22 -9.14
C ALA A 41 2.76 -7.85 -8.90
N LEU A 42 1.46 -7.84 -8.57
CA LEU A 42 0.73 -6.61 -8.26
C LEU A 42 1.18 -6.03 -6.91
N SER A 43 1.45 -6.90 -5.94
CA SER A 43 2.01 -6.49 -4.64
C SER A 43 3.36 -5.78 -4.81
N VAL A 44 4.25 -6.34 -5.62
CA VAL A 44 5.55 -5.72 -5.94
C VAL A 44 5.38 -4.42 -6.71
N ALA A 45 4.46 -4.36 -7.68
CA ALA A 45 4.17 -3.14 -8.41
C ALA A 45 3.60 -2.02 -7.51
N LEU A 46 2.82 -2.38 -6.49
CA LEU A 46 2.35 -1.44 -5.47
C LEU A 46 3.53 -0.92 -4.65
N LEU A 47 4.41 -1.80 -4.16
CA LEU A 47 5.59 -1.39 -3.39
C LEU A 47 6.43 -0.38 -4.16
N ILE A 48 6.80 -0.69 -5.41
CA ILE A 48 7.66 0.18 -6.23
C ILE A 48 7.05 1.58 -6.38
N GLU A 49 5.74 1.68 -6.64
CA GLU A 49 5.08 2.98 -6.78
C GLU A 49 4.95 3.71 -5.44
N VAL A 50 4.76 2.99 -4.33
CA VAL A 50 4.77 3.57 -2.98
C VAL A 50 6.15 4.13 -2.67
N GLU A 51 7.20 3.37 -2.91
CA GLU A 51 8.60 3.74 -2.68
C GLU A 51 8.98 4.98 -3.50
N ASP A 52 8.68 5.00 -4.80
CA ASP A 52 8.93 6.15 -5.69
C ASP A 52 8.13 7.38 -5.25
N ARG A 53 6.84 7.20 -4.92
CA ARG A 53 5.95 8.30 -4.57
C ARG A 53 6.30 8.94 -3.23
N TYR A 54 6.59 8.14 -2.21
CA TYR A 54 6.77 8.60 -0.84
C TYR A 54 8.24 8.69 -0.43
N GLY A 55 9.16 8.18 -1.23
CA GLY A 55 10.60 8.16 -0.93
C GLY A 55 10.96 7.22 0.22
N VAL A 56 10.22 6.11 0.35
CA VAL A 56 10.42 5.07 1.38
C VAL A 56 11.08 3.84 0.78
N ASP A 57 11.62 2.96 1.62
CA ASP A 57 12.16 1.66 1.23
C ASP A 57 11.33 0.59 1.95
N LEU A 58 10.53 -0.17 1.21
CA LEU A 58 9.60 -1.15 1.76
C LEU A 58 9.98 -2.53 1.22
N PRO A 59 10.75 -3.31 1.98
CA PRO A 59 11.14 -4.63 1.55
C PRO A 59 9.91 -5.55 1.48
N PRO A 60 9.85 -6.45 0.48
CA PRO A 60 8.71 -7.35 0.31
C PRO A 60 8.49 -8.29 1.50
N GLU A 61 9.49 -8.47 2.37
CA GLU A 61 9.37 -9.19 3.64
C GLU A 61 8.28 -8.61 4.56
N ASP A 62 8.14 -7.28 4.63
CA ASP A 62 7.11 -6.62 5.44
C ASP A 62 5.69 -6.94 4.95
N LEU A 63 5.54 -7.16 3.63
CA LEU A 63 4.28 -7.55 3.02
C LEU A 63 3.90 -9.01 3.32
N TYR A 64 4.85 -9.89 3.66
CA TYR A 64 4.52 -11.27 4.01
C TYR A 64 3.89 -11.38 5.41
N GLU A 65 4.20 -10.46 6.32
CA GLU A 65 3.62 -10.48 7.67
C GLU A 65 2.16 -10.04 7.68
N ASN A 66 1.85 -8.96 6.94
CA ASN A 66 0.48 -8.45 6.80
C ASN A 66 0.26 -7.93 5.38
N PRO A 67 -0.20 -8.77 4.43
CA PRO A 67 -0.39 -8.40 3.02
C PRO A 67 -1.68 -7.59 2.85
N THR A 68 -1.78 -6.43 3.50
CA THR A 68 -2.97 -5.56 3.48
C THR A 68 -2.58 -4.14 3.12
N LEU A 69 -3.50 -3.39 2.53
CA LEU A 69 -3.27 -1.97 2.20
C LEU A 69 -3.04 -1.14 3.46
N ASP A 70 -3.72 -1.51 4.52
CA ASP A 70 -3.64 -0.85 5.82
C ASP A 70 -2.24 -0.98 6.46
N ALA A 71 -1.63 -2.18 6.36
CA ALA A 71 -0.26 -2.42 6.81
C ALA A 71 0.76 -1.65 5.98
N VAL A 72 0.64 -1.68 4.64
CA VAL A 72 1.51 -0.90 3.75
C VAL A 72 1.42 0.59 4.10
N ALA A 73 0.21 1.11 4.24
CA ALA A 73 0.02 2.52 4.58
C ALA A 73 0.56 2.89 5.96
N ALA A 74 0.49 1.98 6.94
CA ALA A 74 1.11 2.18 8.25
C ALA A 74 2.63 2.29 8.13
N LEU A 75 3.28 1.35 7.41
CA LEU A 75 4.74 1.37 7.21
C LEU A 75 5.20 2.65 6.50
N VAL A 76 4.48 3.06 5.45
CA VAL A 76 4.77 4.33 4.75
C VAL A 76 4.62 5.51 5.70
N HIS A 77 3.54 5.56 6.48
CA HIS A 77 3.33 6.63 7.43
C HIS A 77 4.47 6.66 8.46
N GLU A 78 4.89 5.52 8.99
CA GLU A 78 5.97 5.44 9.97
C GLU A 78 7.32 5.91 9.40
N GLN A 79 7.61 5.59 8.14
CA GLN A 79 8.86 6.01 7.49
C GLN A 79 8.85 7.48 7.02
N THR A 80 7.69 7.99 6.62
CA THR A 80 7.54 9.40 6.18
C THR A 80 7.28 10.35 7.34
N ALA A 81 6.82 9.84 8.49
CA ALA A 81 6.75 10.63 9.71
C ALA A 81 8.16 11.10 10.07
N PRO A 82 8.36 12.38 10.39
CA PRO A 82 9.67 12.86 10.79
C PRO A 82 10.09 12.08 12.03
N ASN A 83 11.07 11.21 11.86
CA ASN A 83 11.78 10.57 12.96
C ASN A 83 12.38 11.70 13.80
N VAL A 84 11.63 12.14 14.82
CA VAL A 84 12.07 13.09 15.82
C VAL A 84 13.07 12.39 16.73
N ALA A 85 14.30 12.25 16.23
CA ALA A 85 15.49 11.97 17.02
C ALA A 85 16.15 13.28 17.45
#